data_AF-A0A954D2Y0-F1
#
_entry.id   AF-A0A954D2Y0-F1
#
_cell.length_a   1.000
_cell.length_b   1.000
_cell.length_c   1.000
_cell.angle_alpha   90.00
_cell.angle_beta   90.00
_cell.angle_gamma   90.00
#
_symmetry.space_group_name_H-M   'P 1'
#
loop_
_entity.id
_entity.type
_entity.pdbx_description
1 polymer ?
#
loop_
_entity_poly.entity_id
_entity_poly.type
_entity_poly.pdbx_seq_one_letter_code
_entity_poly.pdbx_strand_id
1 'polypeptide(L)'
;MLTVRGFGEGEQAIEELLLHFDPDYGAELYPVYRDLARALSPETRILVVVPDARHLEGARFTLQSAGFAAARCEFCATERPISVWARDRMIPLVTGGRLEFFRPLGDQVDAERAGDLDVAPLLAQRRSGTLLGGMFLEGGNVIVGSGRVFVGRTVVEENPGVGGAVAVVERRLRELFGAEPLVLGTASTLPHP
;
A
#
# COMPACT_ATOMS: atom_id res chain seq x y z
N MET A 1 5.08 -10.35 -21.26
CA MET A 1 3.86 -10.81 -20.56
C MET A 1 3.93 -10.30 -19.13
N LEU A 2 3.16 -9.25 -18.81
CA LEU A 2 3.05 -8.74 -17.43
C LEU A 2 2.26 -9.76 -16.62
N THR A 3 2.84 -10.26 -15.53
CA THR A 3 2.07 -11.06 -14.55
C THR A 3 1.85 -10.16 -13.35
N VAL A 4 0.77 -9.39 -13.38
CA VAL A 4 0.30 -8.78 -12.13
C VAL A 4 -0.39 -9.87 -11.35
N ARG A 5 0.31 -10.34 -10.31
CA ARG A 5 -0.28 -11.25 -9.33
C ARG A 5 -1.28 -10.43 -8.53
N GLY A 6 -2.54 -10.47 -8.97
CA GLY A 6 -3.63 -10.15 -8.08
C GLY A 6 -3.70 -11.13 -6.92
N PHE A 7 -4.54 -10.86 -5.92
CA PHE A 7 -4.82 -11.82 -4.83
C PHE A 7 -5.21 -13.16 -5.47
N GLY A 8 -4.26 -14.10 -5.50
CA GLY A 8 -4.41 -15.36 -6.21
C GLY A 8 -5.44 -16.23 -5.49
N GLU A 9 -6.13 -17.07 -6.25
CA GLU A 9 -6.88 -18.19 -5.68
C GLU A 9 -5.88 -19.11 -4.96
N GLY A 10 -5.87 -19.03 -3.63
CA GLY A 10 -4.99 -19.77 -2.73
C GLY A 10 -4.53 -18.87 -1.57
N GLU A 11 -4.47 -19.43 -0.36
CA GLU A 11 -3.82 -18.84 0.81
C GLU A 11 -2.32 -18.66 0.54
N GLN A 12 -1.96 -17.67 -0.28
CA GLN A 12 -0.56 -17.25 -0.37
C GLN A 12 -0.21 -16.57 0.95
N ALA A 13 0.67 -17.21 1.71
CA ALA A 13 1.17 -16.67 2.97
C ALA A 13 1.75 -15.26 2.72
N ILE A 14 1.40 -14.31 3.58
CA ILE A 14 1.96 -12.96 3.55
C ILE A 14 3.47 -13.08 3.85
N GLU A 15 4.32 -12.83 2.86
CA GLU A 15 5.78 -12.91 3.00
C GLU A 15 6.36 -11.70 3.73
N GLU A 16 5.78 -10.52 3.49
CA GLU A 16 6.23 -9.25 4.05
C GLU A 16 5.04 -8.35 4.35
N LEU A 17 5.05 -7.71 5.52
CA LEU A 17 4.02 -6.78 5.98
C LEU A 17 4.65 -5.42 6.27
N LEU A 18 4.08 -4.36 5.73
CA LEU A 18 4.36 -2.98 6.12
C LEU A 18 3.39 -2.56 7.23
N LEU A 19 3.94 -2.00 8.30
CA LEU A 19 3.17 -1.45 9.41
C LEU A 19 3.59 0.00 9.63
N HIS A 20 2.63 0.92 9.60
CA HIS A 20 2.84 2.29 10.08
C HIS A 20 2.51 2.32 11.56
N PHE A 21 3.51 2.61 12.37
CA PHE A 21 3.37 2.73 13.82
C PHE A 21 3.29 4.19 14.19
N ASP A 22 2.10 4.60 14.62
CA ASP A 22 1.88 5.90 15.23
C ASP A 22 1.93 5.74 16.77
N PRO A 23 2.85 6.44 17.46
CA PRO A 23 2.99 6.36 18.91
C PRO A 23 1.71 6.76 19.66
N ASP A 24 0.89 7.65 19.11
CA ASP A 24 -0.31 8.15 19.78
C ASP A 24 -1.41 7.08 19.84
N TYR A 25 -1.43 6.15 18.88
CA TYR A 25 -2.37 5.03 18.84
C TYR A 25 -1.79 3.71 19.37
N GLY A 26 -0.51 3.69 19.79
CA GLY A 26 0.19 2.44 20.14
C GLY A 26 -0.51 1.61 21.22
N ALA A 27 -1.05 2.28 22.26
CA ALA A 27 -1.77 1.61 23.34
C ALA A 27 -3.15 1.10 22.90
N GLU A 28 -3.86 1.88 22.09
CA GLU A 28 -5.18 1.53 21.56
C GLU A 28 -5.11 0.36 20.59
N LEU A 29 -4.10 0.35 19.71
CA LEU A 29 -3.89 -0.68 18.70
C LEU A 29 -3.16 -1.93 19.24
N TYR A 30 -2.70 -1.91 20.48
CA TYR A 30 -1.97 -3.05 21.06
C TYR A 30 -2.70 -4.40 20.94
N PRO A 31 -4.03 -4.51 21.22
CA PRO A 31 -4.76 -5.77 21.03
C PRO A 31 -4.73 -6.24 19.57
N VAL A 32 -4.81 -5.32 18.62
CA VAL A 32 -4.74 -5.62 17.18
C VAL A 32 -3.35 -6.12 16.81
N TYR A 33 -2.29 -5.47 17.28
CA TYR A 33 -0.92 -5.94 17.07
C TYR A 33 -0.70 -7.36 17.61
N ARG A 34 -1.24 -7.65 18.80
CA ARG A 34 -1.15 -8.98 19.41
C ARG A 34 -1.84 -10.05 18.57
N ASP A 35 -3.06 -9.76 18.13
CA ASP A 35 -3.86 -10.72 17.39
C ASP A 35 -3.30 -10.92 15.97
N LEU A 36 -2.76 -9.86 15.37
CA LEU A 36 -2.02 -9.92 14.11
C LEU A 36 -0.74 -10.77 14.23
N ALA A 37 0.07 -10.56 15.28
CA ALA A 37 1.29 -11.34 15.50
C ALA A 37 1.01 -12.86 15.61
N ARG A 38 -0.15 -13.22 16.19
CA ARG A 38 -0.60 -14.62 16.30
C ARG A 38 -1.09 -15.21 14.97
N ALA A 39 -1.67 -14.37 14.11
CA ALA A 39 -2.23 -14.80 12.83
C ALA A 39 -1.18 -14.92 11.72
N LEU A 40 -0.08 -14.16 11.81
CA LEU A 40 0.98 -14.16 10.80
C LEU A 40 1.85 -15.43 10.89
N SER A 41 2.32 -15.88 9.73
CA SER A 41 3.32 -16.94 9.65
C SER A 41 4.58 -16.55 10.45
N PRO A 42 5.27 -17.51 11.10
CA PRO A 42 6.59 -17.32 11.68
C PRO A 42 7.62 -16.71 10.72
N GLU A 43 7.42 -16.85 9.41
CA GLU A 43 8.38 -16.38 8.39
C GLU A 43 8.03 -15.02 7.79
N THR A 44 6.87 -14.43 8.12
CA THR A 44 6.50 -13.11 7.60
C THR A 44 7.47 -12.03 8.10
N ARG A 45 8.13 -11.31 7.19
CA ARG A 45 8.99 -10.17 7.55
C ARG A 45 8.13 -8.94 7.81
N ILE A 46 8.49 -8.13 8.80
CA ILE A 46 7.72 -6.94 9.20
C ILE A 46 8.61 -5.72 9.00
N LEU A 47 8.19 -4.78 8.16
CA LEU A 47 8.78 -3.45 8.11
C LEU A 47 7.89 -2.50 8.89
N VAL A 48 8.47 -1.83 9.88
CA VAL A 48 7.78 -0.88 10.74
C VAL A 48 8.31 0.51 10.43
N VAL A 49 7.40 1.40 10.05
CA VAL A 49 7.69 2.82 9.81
C VAL A 49 7.15 3.62 10.98
N VAL A 50 7.96 4.52 11.53
CA VAL A 50 7.56 5.48 12.57
C VAL A 50 7.72 6.91 12.05
N PRO A 51 7.05 7.91 12.65
CA PRO A 51 7.20 9.30 12.20
C PRO A 51 8.58 9.90 12.48
N ASP A 52 9.23 9.53 13.60
CA ASP A 52 10.51 10.12 14.05
C ASP A 52 11.36 9.03 14.74
N ALA A 53 12.69 9.09 14.56
CA ALA A 53 13.64 8.15 15.14
C ALA A 53 13.49 7.96 16.66
N ARG A 54 13.06 8.99 17.40
CA ARG A 54 12.82 8.92 18.86
C ARG A 54 11.74 7.89 19.24
N HIS A 55 10.86 7.51 18.31
CA HIS A 55 9.79 6.54 18.53
C HIS A 55 10.21 5.09 18.22
N LEU A 56 11.40 4.85 17.66
CA LEU A 56 11.85 3.52 17.27
C LEU A 56 11.92 2.53 18.43
N GLU A 57 12.43 2.97 19.59
CA GLU A 57 12.53 2.11 20.77
C GLU A 57 11.15 1.76 21.34
N GLY A 58 10.25 2.75 21.42
CA GLY A 58 8.87 2.54 21.88
C GLY A 58 8.08 1.62 20.95
N ALA A 59 8.22 1.79 19.63
CA ALA A 59 7.61 0.91 18.63
C ALA A 59 8.13 -0.52 18.77
N ARG A 60 9.45 -0.68 18.91
CA ARG A 60 10.10 -1.98 19.12
C ARG A 60 9.58 -2.67 20.37
N PHE A 61 9.56 -1.97 21.50
CA PHE A 61 9.06 -2.51 22.76
C PHE A 61 7.60 -2.93 22.65
N THR A 62 6.75 -2.08 22.04
CA THR A 62 5.32 -2.33 21.88
C THR A 62 5.06 -3.57 21.03
N LEU A 63 5.69 -3.68 19.86
CA LEU A 63 5.49 -4.81 18.96
C LEU A 63 6.10 -6.11 19.51
N GLN A 64 7.25 -6.05 20.17
CA GLN A 64 7.81 -7.24 20.84
C GLN A 64 6.90 -7.73 21.96
N SER A 65 6.34 -6.82 22.76
CA SER A 65 5.37 -7.15 23.81
C SER A 65 4.09 -7.76 23.22
N ALA A 66 3.67 -7.30 22.05
CA ALA A 66 2.53 -7.87 21.31
C ALA A 66 2.82 -9.27 20.74
N GLY A 67 4.09 -9.70 20.67
CA GLY A 67 4.49 -11.04 20.23
C GLY A 67 5.24 -11.08 18.90
N PHE A 68 5.60 -9.95 18.31
CA PHE A 68 6.44 -9.92 17.12
C PHE A 68 7.90 -10.27 17.47
N ALA A 69 8.49 -11.23 16.74
CA ALA A 69 9.90 -11.59 16.96
C ALA A 69 10.83 -10.48 16.45
N ALA A 70 11.78 -10.05 17.28
CA ALA A 70 12.71 -8.97 16.97
C ALA A 70 13.50 -9.18 15.67
N ALA A 71 13.93 -10.42 15.41
CA ALA A 71 14.71 -10.79 14.22
C ALA A 71 13.94 -10.64 12.89
N ARG A 72 12.61 -10.54 12.95
CA ARG A 72 11.73 -10.39 11.79
C ARG A 72 11.34 -8.95 11.51
N CYS A 73 11.62 -8.05 12.44
CA CYS A 73 11.18 -6.67 12.38
C CYS A 73 12.32 -5.74 11.97
N GLU A 74 12.16 -5.09 10.83
CA GLU A 74 12.98 -3.99 10.38
C GLU A 74 12.27 -2.68 10.75
N PHE A 75 13.01 -1.69 11.25
CA PHE A 75 12.43 -0.41 11.69
C PHE A 75 13.05 0.76 10.93
N CYS A 76 12.25 1.78 10.62
CA CYS A 76 12.72 3.02 10.03
C CYS A 76 11.84 4.21 10.40
N ALA A 77 12.40 5.41 10.25
CA ALA A 77 11.69 6.65 10.46
C ALA A 77 11.61 7.45 9.15
N THR A 78 10.53 8.22 8.97
CA THR A 78 10.35 9.17 7.86
C THR A 78 10.78 10.60 8.24
N GLU A 79 11.03 10.86 9.52
CA GLU A 79 11.30 12.19 10.10
C GLU A 79 10.18 13.20 9.85
N ARG A 80 8.96 12.71 9.61
CA ARG A 80 7.74 13.46 9.35
C ARG A 80 6.51 12.70 9.86
N PRO A 81 5.42 13.40 10.25
CA PRO A 81 4.17 12.77 10.63
C PRO A 81 3.68 11.76 9.58
N ILE A 82 3.30 10.57 10.03
CA ILE A 82 2.72 9.50 9.20
C ILE A 82 1.33 9.17 9.72
N SER A 83 0.50 8.57 8.88
CA SER A 83 -0.75 7.98 9.30
C SER A 83 -0.63 6.47 9.49
N VAL A 84 -1.56 5.85 10.20
CA VAL A 84 -1.64 4.38 10.35
C VAL A 84 -2.10 3.65 9.07
N TRP A 85 -2.45 4.40 8.00
CA TRP A 85 -3.05 3.88 6.77
C TRP A 85 -2.02 3.39 5.75
N ALA A 86 -1.16 2.45 6.14
CA ALA A 86 -0.06 1.95 5.30
C ALA A 86 -0.51 1.47 3.91
N ARG A 87 -1.71 0.89 3.82
CA ARG A 87 -2.28 0.37 2.57
C ARG A 87 -2.57 1.47 1.54
N ASP A 88 -2.94 2.67 1.98
CA ASP A 88 -3.46 3.70 1.09
C ASP A 88 -2.37 4.58 0.48
N ARG A 89 -1.13 4.45 0.95
CA ARG A 89 -0.05 5.38 0.63
C ARG A 89 0.90 4.86 -0.44
N MET A 90 0.75 3.60 -0.82
CA MET A 90 1.45 3.03 -1.96
C MET A 90 0.75 1.80 -2.51
N ILE A 91 1.01 1.49 -3.77
CA ILE A 91 0.65 0.19 -4.37
C ILE A 91 1.94 -0.47 -4.85
N PRO A 92 2.40 -1.56 -4.19
CA PRO A 92 3.50 -2.35 -4.69
C PRO A 92 3.04 -3.21 -5.87
N LEU A 93 3.82 -3.20 -6.95
CA LEU A 93 3.58 -3.96 -8.17
C LEU A 93 4.83 -4.76 -8.55
N VAL A 94 4.63 -5.93 -9.14
CA VAL A 94 5.72 -6.71 -9.73
C VAL A 94 5.54 -6.76 -11.24
N THR A 95 6.33 -5.98 -11.96
CA THR A 95 6.28 -5.86 -13.41
C THR A 95 7.54 -6.47 -14.02
N GLY A 96 7.40 -7.57 -14.76
CA GLY A 96 8.54 -8.23 -15.41
C GLY A 96 9.65 -8.64 -14.43
N GLY A 97 9.29 -9.00 -13.19
CA GLY A 97 10.24 -9.34 -12.12
C GLY A 97 10.86 -8.15 -11.39
N ARG A 98 10.46 -6.91 -11.72
CA ARG A 98 10.88 -5.69 -11.02
C ARG A 98 9.82 -5.25 -10.03
N LEU A 99 10.24 -4.87 -8.83
CA LEU A 99 9.36 -4.29 -7.83
C LEU A 99 9.19 -2.80 -8.10
N GLU A 100 7.95 -2.36 -8.19
CA GLU A 100 7.56 -1.00 -8.49
C GLU A 100 6.62 -0.49 -7.40
N PHE A 101 6.75 0.77 -7.02
CA PHE A 101 5.91 1.39 -6.00
C PHE A 101 5.22 2.59 -6.59
N PHE A 102 3.90 2.49 -6.71
CA PHE A 102 3.08 3.63 -7.04
C PHE A 102 2.91 4.52 -5.81
N ARG A 103 3.04 5.84 -5.96
CA ARG A 103 2.78 6.81 -4.88
C ARG A 103 1.89 7.97 -5.37
N PRO A 104 1.04 8.53 -4.49
CA PRO A 104 0.32 9.79 -4.75
C PRO A 104 1.26 10.96 -5.11
N LEU A 105 0.72 11.97 -5.82
CA LEU A 105 1.43 13.24 -6.00
C LEU A 105 1.39 14.05 -4.70
N GLY A 106 2.47 14.81 -4.45
CA GLY A 106 2.72 15.39 -3.13
C GLY A 106 1.78 16.52 -2.70
N ASP A 107 1.12 17.18 -3.65
CA ASP A 107 0.10 18.20 -3.42
C ASP A 107 -1.26 17.61 -3.00
N GLN A 108 -1.39 16.29 -3.00
CA GLN A 108 -2.62 15.55 -2.70
C GLN A 108 -2.61 14.89 -1.31
N VAL A 109 -1.56 15.08 -0.52
CA VAL A 109 -1.45 14.53 0.84
C VAL A 109 -1.37 15.67 1.84
N ASP A 110 -2.23 15.60 2.87
CA ASP A 110 -2.27 16.59 3.94
C ASP A 110 -0.93 16.70 4.66
N ALA A 111 -0.57 17.93 5.05
CA ALA A 111 0.69 18.22 5.75
C ALA A 111 0.85 17.40 7.06
N GLU A 112 -0.27 17.09 7.73
CA GLU A 112 -0.32 16.25 8.94
C GLU A 112 0.08 14.79 8.70
N ARG A 113 0.25 14.38 7.44
CA ARG A 113 0.62 13.03 7.03
C ARG A 113 1.71 13.05 5.96
N ALA A 114 2.49 14.12 5.89
CA ALA A 114 3.49 14.32 4.84
C ALA A 114 4.54 13.21 4.76
N GLY A 115 4.81 12.50 5.86
CA GLY A 115 5.73 11.36 5.90
C GLY A 115 5.21 10.12 5.16
N ASP A 116 3.89 10.01 4.92
CA ASP A 116 3.31 8.91 4.13
C ASP A 116 3.90 8.87 2.71
N LEU A 117 4.26 10.04 2.15
CA LEU A 117 4.86 10.17 0.83
C LEU A 117 6.30 9.63 0.75
N ASP A 118 6.98 9.48 1.90
CA ASP A 118 8.36 9.03 1.97
C ASP A 118 8.51 7.52 2.09
N VAL A 119 7.42 6.85 2.45
CA VAL A 119 7.41 5.40 2.67
C VAL A 119 7.74 4.65 1.38
N ALA A 120 7.11 5.01 0.26
CA ALA A 120 7.39 4.40 -1.04
C ALA A 120 8.85 4.63 -1.51
N PRO A 121 9.40 5.87 -1.48
CA PRO A 121 10.83 6.10 -1.75
C PRO A 121 11.76 5.27 -0.86
N LEU A 122 11.49 5.19 0.44
CA LEU A 122 12.29 4.42 1.39
C LEU A 122 12.27 2.93 1.02
N LEU A 123 11.10 2.39 0.70
CA LEU A 123 10.93 1.01 0.27
C LEU A 123 11.58 0.71 -1.07
N ALA A 124 11.42 1.59 -2.04
CA ALA A 124 12.05 1.48 -3.35
C ALA A 124 13.58 1.42 -3.20
N GLN A 125 14.18 2.26 -2.36
CA GLN A 125 15.60 2.21 -2.08
C GLN A 125 16.02 0.87 -1.42
N ARG A 126 15.29 0.43 -0.39
CA ARG A 126 15.63 -0.77 0.40
C ARG A 126 15.42 -2.09 -0.34
N ARG A 127 14.51 -2.11 -1.31
CA ARG A 127 14.15 -3.31 -2.07
C ARG A 127 14.61 -3.24 -3.52
N SER A 128 15.46 -2.26 -3.85
CA SER A 128 15.93 -1.99 -5.22
C SER A 128 14.78 -1.88 -6.24
N GLY A 129 13.67 -1.28 -5.79
CA GLY A 129 12.48 -1.04 -6.59
C GLY A 129 12.54 0.31 -7.31
N THR A 130 11.55 0.53 -8.17
CA THR A 130 11.38 1.79 -8.92
C THR A 130 10.11 2.51 -8.46
N LEU A 131 10.15 3.84 -8.43
CA LEU A 131 8.97 4.65 -8.15
C LEU A 131 8.17 4.89 -9.43
N LEU A 132 6.87 4.67 -9.36
CA LEU A 132 5.89 5.03 -10.37
C LEU A 132 5.02 6.18 -9.87
N GLY A 133 4.46 6.94 -10.79
CA GLY A 133 3.55 8.03 -10.48
C GLY A 133 2.73 8.43 -11.71
N GLY A 134 2.09 9.59 -11.63
CA GLY A 134 1.29 10.15 -12.73
C GLY A 134 -0.21 9.92 -12.61
N MET A 135 -0.65 9.35 -11.48
CA MET A 135 -2.05 9.32 -11.05
C MET A 135 -2.11 9.43 -9.51
N PHE A 136 -3.29 9.64 -8.96
CA PHE A 136 -3.61 9.41 -7.56
C PHE A 136 -4.26 8.03 -7.41
N LEU A 137 -3.70 7.18 -6.56
CA LEU A 137 -4.26 5.87 -6.23
C LEU A 137 -4.00 5.59 -4.76
N GLU A 138 -5.05 5.28 -4.03
CA GLU A 138 -4.97 4.70 -2.70
C GLU A 138 -5.18 3.19 -2.79
N GLY A 139 -4.36 2.39 -2.10
CA GLY A 139 -4.42 0.94 -2.18
C GLY A 139 -5.73 0.32 -1.67
N GLY A 140 -6.51 1.02 -0.84
CA GLY A 140 -7.87 0.63 -0.48
C GLY A 140 -8.89 0.76 -1.62
N ASN A 141 -8.63 1.64 -2.59
CA ASN A 141 -9.51 1.89 -3.74
C ASN A 141 -9.16 1.03 -4.96
N VAL A 142 -8.14 0.16 -4.85
CA VAL A 142 -7.65 -0.68 -5.95
C VAL A 142 -7.52 -2.14 -5.51
N ILE A 143 -8.20 -3.01 -6.26
CA ILE A 143 -8.07 -4.46 -6.11
C ILE A 143 -7.59 -5.03 -7.44
N VAL A 144 -6.53 -5.83 -7.43
CA VAL A 144 -6.05 -6.53 -8.62
C VAL A 144 -6.26 -8.02 -8.43
N GLY A 145 -6.78 -8.71 -9.45
CA GLY A 145 -7.20 -10.11 -9.38
C GLY A 145 -7.55 -10.66 -10.77
N SER A 146 -7.15 -11.90 -11.07
CA SER A 146 -7.61 -12.67 -12.24
C SER A 146 -7.53 -11.92 -13.59
N GLY A 147 -6.44 -11.18 -13.83
CA GLY A 147 -6.24 -10.41 -15.07
C GLY A 147 -7.09 -9.13 -15.17
N ARG A 148 -7.70 -8.70 -14.06
CA ARG A 148 -8.50 -7.48 -13.95
C ARG A 148 -7.99 -6.58 -12.83
N VAL A 149 -8.28 -5.29 -12.96
CA VAL A 149 -8.11 -4.29 -11.89
C VAL A 149 -9.46 -3.62 -11.61
N PHE A 150 -9.94 -3.76 -10.38
CA PHE A 150 -11.18 -3.17 -9.92
C PHE A 150 -10.87 -1.88 -9.18
N VAL A 151 -11.57 -0.80 -9.55
CA VAL A 151 -11.46 0.49 -8.88
C VAL A 151 -12.83 1.08 -8.60
N GLY A 152 -12.95 1.84 -7.53
CA GLY A 152 -14.15 2.64 -7.27
C GLY A 152 -14.20 3.88 -8.17
N ARG A 153 -15.40 4.45 -8.33
CA ARG A 153 -15.60 5.72 -9.03
C ARG A 153 -14.75 6.87 -8.46
N THR A 154 -14.46 6.85 -7.16
CA THR A 154 -13.59 7.81 -6.46
C THR A 154 -12.23 7.97 -7.15
N VAL A 155 -11.65 6.88 -7.68
CA VAL A 155 -10.37 6.94 -8.43
C VAL A 155 -10.49 7.82 -9.68
N VAL A 156 -11.65 7.84 -10.35
CA VAL A 156 -11.87 8.72 -11.51
C VAL A 156 -11.98 10.18 -11.06
N GLU A 157 -12.67 10.42 -9.95
CA GLU A 157 -12.97 11.75 -9.42
C GLU A 157 -11.71 12.44 -8.85
N GLU A 158 -10.80 11.66 -8.26
CA GLU A 158 -9.52 12.14 -7.70
C GLU A 158 -8.42 12.34 -8.76
N ASN A 159 -8.68 12.00 -10.02
CA ASN A 159 -7.74 12.11 -11.13
C ASN A 159 -8.19 13.10 -12.23
N PRO A 160 -8.63 14.33 -11.91
CA PRO A 160 -9.14 15.27 -12.92
C PRO A 160 -8.05 15.70 -13.92
N GLY A 161 -6.79 15.81 -13.47
CA GLY A 161 -5.63 16.18 -14.30
C GLY A 161 -5.22 15.11 -15.32
N VAL A 162 -5.77 13.89 -15.21
CA VAL A 162 -5.56 12.80 -16.16
C VAL A 162 -6.60 12.85 -17.29
N GLY A 163 -7.47 13.87 -17.30
CA GLY A 163 -8.44 14.14 -18.35
C GLY A 163 -9.90 13.93 -17.94
N GLY A 164 -10.18 13.57 -16.67
CA GLY A 164 -11.51 13.48 -16.04
C GLY A 164 -12.49 12.47 -16.65
N ALA A 165 -12.20 11.97 -17.85
CA ALA A 165 -13.00 10.97 -18.55
C ALA A 165 -12.60 9.57 -18.09
N VAL A 166 -13.60 8.77 -17.74
CA VAL A 166 -13.46 7.36 -17.33
C VAL A 166 -12.52 6.59 -18.27
N ALA A 167 -12.68 6.74 -19.59
CA ALA A 167 -11.86 6.07 -20.59
C ALA A 167 -10.35 6.36 -20.48
N VAL A 168 -9.98 7.56 -20.04
CA VAL A 168 -8.56 7.93 -19.89
C VAL A 168 -7.98 7.30 -18.63
N VAL A 169 -8.74 7.32 -17.53
CA VAL A 169 -8.36 6.64 -16.28
C VAL A 169 -8.24 5.13 -16.52
N GLU A 170 -9.20 4.52 -17.19
CA GLU A 170 -9.15 3.10 -17.60
C GLU A 170 -7.91 2.79 -18.45
N ARG A 171 -7.60 3.61 -19.46
CA ARG A 171 -6.39 3.42 -20.26
C ARG A 171 -5.12 3.42 -19.40
N ARG A 172 -5.01 4.37 -18.45
CA ARG A 172 -3.85 4.45 -17.56
C ARG A 172 -3.77 3.27 -16.59
N LEU A 173 -4.89 2.84 -16.03
CA LEU A 173 -4.94 1.62 -15.20
C LEU A 173 -4.50 0.40 -16.01
N ARG A 174 -4.93 0.28 -17.27
CA ARG A 174 -4.50 -0.80 -18.16
C ARG A 174 -3.00 -0.76 -18.45
N GLU A 175 -2.43 0.43 -18.68
CA GLU A 175 -0.99 0.62 -18.86
C GLU A 175 -0.21 0.24 -17.59
N LEU A 176 -0.70 0.65 -16.42
CA LEU A 176 -0.02 0.47 -15.13
C LEU A 176 -0.07 -0.99 -14.63
N PHE A 177 -1.25 -1.61 -14.68
CA PHE A 177 -1.49 -2.94 -14.15
C PHE A 177 -1.40 -4.04 -15.21
N GLY A 178 -1.27 -3.70 -16.50
CA GLY A 178 -1.30 -4.69 -17.59
C GLY A 178 -2.57 -5.56 -17.58
N ALA A 179 -3.66 -5.06 -17.01
CA ALA A 179 -4.89 -5.78 -16.70
C ALA A 179 -6.11 -4.96 -17.12
N GLU A 180 -7.24 -5.62 -17.38
CA GLU A 180 -8.45 -4.92 -17.81
C GLU A 180 -9.11 -4.21 -16.63
N PRO A 181 -9.30 -2.87 -16.68
CA PRO A 181 -9.93 -2.13 -15.60
C PRO A 181 -11.45 -2.33 -15.56
N LEU A 182 -12.01 -2.29 -14.36
CA LEU A 182 -13.45 -2.26 -14.13
C LEU A 182 -13.75 -1.21 -13.07
N VAL A 183 -14.41 -0.12 -13.50
CA VAL A 183 -14.81 0.98 -12.61
C VAL A 183 -16.18 0.71 -12.00
N LEU A 184 -16.20 0.42 -10.70
CA LEU A 184 -17.40 0.14 -9.92
C LEU A 184 -18.17 1.44 -9.61
N GLY A 185 -19.50 1.37 -9.58
CA GLY A 185 -20.36 2.54 -9.32
C GLY A 185 -20.67 3.38 -10.56
N THR A 186 -20.30 2.90 -11.75
CA THR A 186 -20.89 3.35 -13.01
C THR A 186 -22.06 2.43 -13.37
N ALA A 187 -23.13 2.95 -13.98
CA ALA A 187 -24.20 2.10 -14.50
C ALA A 187 -23.58 1.19 -15.57
N SER A 188 -23.33 -0.06 -15.19
CA SER A 188 -22.60 -0.99 -16.02
C SER A 188 -23.47 -1.42 -17.21
N THR A 189 -23.11 -1.01 -18.41
CA THR A 189 -23.50 -1.72 -19.64
C THR A 189 -22.46 -2.80 -19.90
N LEU A 190 -22.33 -3.76 -19.00
CA LEU A 190 -21.64 -5.00 -19.36
C LEU A 190 -22.56 -5.77 -20.32
N PRO A 191 -22.08 -6.19 -21.50
CA PRO A 191 -22.81 -7.19 -22.27
C PRO A 191 -22.87 -8.46 -21.43
N HIS A 192 -24.08 -8.90 -21.11
CA HIS A 192 -24.30 -10.21 -20.49
C HIS A 192 -23.70 -11.30 -21.41
N PRO A 193 -22.97 -12.28 -20.84
CA PRO A 193 -22.56 -13.47 -21.59
C PRO A 193 -23.78 -14.29 -22.06
#